data_AF-A0A3N4L7D2-F1
#
_entry.id   AF-A0A3N4L7D2-F1
#
_cell.length_a   1.000
_cell.length_b   1.000
_cell.length_c   1.000
_cell.angle_alpha   90.00
_cell.angle_beta   90.00
_cell.angle_gamma   90.00
#
_symmetry.space_group_name_H-M   'P 1'
#
loop_
_entity.id
_entity.type
_entity.pdbx_description
1 polymer ?
#
loop_
_entity_poly.entity_id
_entity_poly.type
_entity_poly.pdbx_seq_one_letter_code
_entity_poly.pdbx_strand_id
1 'polypeptide(L)'
;MSEQHDPTLEEQQPQSPSKRKRIRYTSELKLKLIRLCIQNGDRYIKPVPQDDFWSYIRTQFLECNSGNGSTIRRKVADIVSERKAAIAIRRAQSGVVVAVAPPATDLEQAIDTWIEWMDRRAEEKQARNAQSPQIKQDKEKAVINHQNLSKSSSEKRTFQEVQATVDLADSDTVRDKRQKTGEAWASGKDMQENWDRLDRRKEEMLALLRDILNAISATSATPSANTPSTNPNIPATPTASTASTGTHSSEPSASASSTDRRLATLEAEISEMHATQLEILRILSEMRK
;
A
#
# COMPACT_ATOMS: atom_id res chain seq x y z
N MET A 1 46.21 13.77 -75.06
CA MET A 1 46.41 14.58 -73.84
C MET A 1 45.56 13.96 -72.78
N SER A 2 46.21 13.33 -71.80
CA SER A 2 45.57 12.57 -70.72
C SER A 2 45.32 13.50 -69.55
N GLU A 3 44.06 13.71 -69.19
CA GLU A 3 43.71 14.37 -67.93
C GLU A 3 43.15 13.31 -66.97
N GLN A 4 44.01 12.90 -66.05
CA GLN A 4 43.65 12.17 -64.83
C GLN A 4 43.01 13.18 -63.87
N HIS A 5 41.76 12.95 -63.47
CA HIS A 5 41.15 13.64 -62.35
C HIS A 5 41.09 12.70 -61.14
N ASP A 6 41.84 13.09 -60.11
CA ASP A 6 41.86 12.51 -58.76
C ASP A 6 40.47 12.55 -58.09
N PRO A 7 40.10 11.54 -57.27
CA PRO A 7 38.91 11.58 -56.45
C PRO A 7 39.17 12.37 -55.16
N THR A 8 38.56 13.55 -55.04
CA THR A 8 38.52 14.32 -53.80
C THR A 8 37.75 13.54 -52.73
N LEU A 9 38.47 13.16 -51.68
CA LEU A 9 37.95 12.66 -50.41
C LEU A 9 36.95 13.68 -49.81
N GLU A 10 35.66 13.37 -49.88
CA GLU A 10 34.66 14.09 -49.09
C GLU A 10 34.83 13.75 -47.60
N GLU A 11 35.28 14.79 -46.91
CA GLU A 11 35.41 14.99 -45.48
C GLU A 11 34.19 14.47 -44.70
N GLN A 12 34.39 13.39 -43.94
CA GLN A 12 33.46 12.96 -42.90
C GLN A 12 33.37 14.05 -41.83
N GLN A 13 32.29 14.84 -41.88
CA GLN A 13 31.93 15.74 -40.80
C GLN A 13 31.79 14.97 -39.47
N PRO A 14 32.46 15.39 -38.39
CA PRO A 14 32.28 14.79 -37.08
C PRO A 14 30.87 15.13 -36.56
N GLN A 15 30.02 14.10 -36.45
CA GLN A 15 28.71 14.20 -35.81
C GLN A 15 28.89 14.69 -34.37
N SER A 16 28.56 15.96 -34.13
CA SER A 16 28.54 16.54 -32.79
C SER A 16 27.62 15.72 -31.85
N PRO A 17 27.99 15.52 -30.58
CA PRO A 17 27.15 14.78 -29.63
C PRO A 17 25.87 15.58 -29.38
N SER A 18 24.76 15.11 -29.94
CA SER A 18 23.43 15.72 -29.75
C SER A 18 23.16 15.84 -28.24
N LYS A 19 23.09 17.07 -27.73
CA LYS A 19 22.75 17.34 -26.32
C LYS A 19 21.37 16.75 -26.03
N ARG A 20 21.34 15.62 -25.34
CA ARG A 20 20.14 14.85 -24.99
C ARG A 20 19.25 15.72 -24.08
N LYS A 21 18.23 16.37 -24.64
CA LYS A 21 17.24 17.15 -23.87
C LYS A 21 16.36 16.21 -23.04
N ARG A 22 16.27 16.47 -21.73
CA ARG A 22 15.40 15.73 -20.80
C ARG A 22 13.95 16.15 -21.04
N ILE A 23 13.06 15.17 -21.24
CA ILE A 23 11.62 15.44 -21.44
C ILE A 23 11.01 15.91 -20.12
N ARG A 24 10.34 17.06 -20.13
CA ARG A 24 9.48 17.52 -19.03
C ARG A 24 8.07 16.97 -19.27
N TYR A 25 7.62 16.09 -18.39
CA TYR A 25 6.28 15.49 -18.48
C TYR A 25 5.22 16.49 -18.01
N THR A 26 4.56 17.14 -18.96
CA THR A 26 3.33 17.93 -18.74
C THR A 26 2.15 17.00 -18.42
N SER A 27 1.04 17.55 -17.91
CA SER A 27 -0.19 16.79 -17.66
C SER A 27 -0.69 16.07 -18.91
N GLU A 28 -0.64 16.72 -20.07
CA GLU A 28 -1.01 16.12 -21.36
C GLU A 28 -0.10 14.95 -21.75
N LEU A 29 1.22 15.09 -21.56
CA LEU A 29 2.17 14.01 -21.83
C LEU A 29 1.99 12.83 -20.87
N LYS A 30 1.72 13.11 -19.58
CA LYS A 30 1.34 12.08 -18.60
C LYS A 30 0.07 11.36 -19.07
N LEU A 31 -0.95 12.08 -19.52
CA LEU A 31 -2.22 11.52 -20.00
C LEU A 31 -2.02 10.63 -21.22
N LYS A 32 -1.29 11.11 -22.24
CA LYS A 32 -0.96 10.32 -23.44
C LYS A 32 -0.22 9.04 -23.08
N LEU A 33 0.75 9.12 -22.17
CA LEU A 33 1.51 7.96 -21.71
C LEU A 33 0.61 6.93 -21.02
N ILE A 34 -0.23 7.36 -20.09
CA ILE A 34 -1.13 6.44 -19.37
C ILE A 34 -2.17 5.83 -20.31
N ARG A 35 -2.76 6.62 -21.22
CA ARG A 35 -3.68 6.09 -22.25
C ARG A 35 -3.02 5.04 -23.13
N LEU A 36 -1.75 5.24 -23.50
CA LEU A 36 -0.98 4.26 -24.27
C LEU A 36 -0.77 2.96 -23.47
N CYS A 37 -0.52 3.05 -22.15
CA CYS A 37 -0.47 1.88 -21.28
C CYS A 37 -1.81 1.13 -21.24
N ILE A 38 -2.93 1.83 -21.07
CA ILE A 38 -4.28 1.24 -21.03
C ILE A 38 -4.62 0.56 -22.36
N GLN A 39 -4.38 1.24 -23.49
CA GLN A 39 -4.66 0.71 -24.82
C GLN A 39 -3.92 -0.61 -25.09
N ASN A 40 -2.77 -0.80 -24.45
CA ASN A 40 -1.96 -2.01 -24.55
C ASN A 40 -2.02 -2.87 -23.28
N GLY A 41 -3.03 -2.67 -22.42
CA GLY A 41 -3.20 -3.36 -21.14
C GLY A 41 -3.23 -4.87 -21.27
N ASP A 42 -3.80 -5.41 -22.34
CA ASP A 42 -3.82 -6.86 -22.60
C ASP A 42 -2.42 -7.46 -22.73
N ARG A 43 -1.48 -6.72 -23.35
CA ARG A 43 -0.07 -7.13 -23.44
C ARG A 43 0.59 -7.10 -22.07
N TYR A 44 0.17 -6.19 -21.21
CA TYR A 44 0.63 -6.13 -19.84
C TYR A 44 0.16 -7.34 -19.03
N ILE A 45 -1.07 -7.82 -19.18
CA ILE A 45 -1.55 -8.98 -18.40
C ILE A 45 -0.85 -10.28 -18.78
N LYS A 46 -0.59 -10.48 -20.08
CA LYS A 46 -0.02 -11.72 -20.61
C LYS A 46 1.29 -12.13 -19.89
N PRO A 47 1.60 -13.44 -19.83
CA PRO A 47 2.82 -13.98 -19.23
C PRO A 47 4.06 -13.77 -20.12
N VAL A 48 4.17 -12.59 -20.74
CA VAL A 48 5.34 -12.13 -21.49
C VAL A 48 6.27 -11.43 -20.49
N PRO A 49 7.60 -11.46 -20.68
CA PRO A 49 8.53 -10.68 -19.87
C PRO A 49 8.05 -9.22 -19.74
N GLN A 50 8.04 -8.70 -18.51
CA GLN A 50 7.55 -7.34 -18.25
C GLN A 50 8.31 -6.29 -19.07
N ASP A 51 9.59 -6.55 -19.32
CA ASP A 51 10.47 -5.61 -20.02
C ASP A 51 10.09 -5.47 -21.51
N ASP A 52 9.45 -6.46 -22.11
CA ASP A 52 8.95 -6.38 -23.49
C ASP A 52 7.80 -5.38 -23.60
N PHE A 53 6.87 -5.42 -22.65
CA PHE A 53 5.78 -4.45 -22.59
C PHE A 53 6.33 -3.02 -22.44
N TRP A 54 7.23 -2.80 -21.48
CA TRP A 54 7.77 -1.47 -21.24
C TRP A 54 8.65 -0.97 -22.39
N SER A 55 9.36 -1.87 -23.08
CA SER A 55 10.12 -1.54 -24.29
C SER A 55 9.19 -1.15 -25.43
N TYR A 56 8.09 -1.88 -25.64
CA TYR A 56 7.08 -1.54 -26.63
C TYR A 56 6.43 -0.18 -26.37
N ILE A 57 5.96 0.06 -25.13
CA ILE A 57 5.39 1.35 -24.74
C ILE A 57 6.41 2.48 -24.93
N ARG A 58 7.69 2.22 -24.65
CA ARG A 58 8.75 3.21 -24.85
C ARG A 58 8.93 3.56 -26.31
N THR A 59 9.01 2.58 -27.20
CA THR A 59 9.15 2.81 -28.64
C THR A 59 7.98 3.65 -29.15
N GLN A 60 6.75 3.23 -28.87
CA GLN A 60 5.52 3.93 -29.27
C GLN A 60 5.42 5.36 -28.71
N PHE A 61 5.80 5.55 -27.45
CA PHE A 61 5.75 6.87 -26.83
C PHE A 61 6.80 7.84 -27.43
N LEU A 62 7.99 7.34 -27.76
CA LEU A 62 9.08 8.14 -28.30
C LEU A 62 8.92 8.43 -29.81
N GLU A 63 8.28 7.54 -30.57
CA GLU A 63 7.87 7.80 -31.96
C GLU A 63 6.96 9.03 -32.05
N CYS A 64 6.01 9.14 -31.11
CA CYS A 64 5.07 10.25 -31.05
C CYS A 64 5.60 11.49 -30.33
N ASN A 65 6.67 11.38 -29.53
CA ASN A 65 7.20 12.46 -28.71
C ASN A 65 8.73 12.48 -28.77
N SER A 66 9.27 13.43 -29.53
CA SER A 66 10.71 13.61 -29.69
C SER A 66 11.40 13.90 -28.35
N GLY A 67 12.29 13.01 -27.91
CA GLY A 67 13.17 13.23 -26.77
C GLY A 67 13.80 11.96 -26.21
N ASN A 68 14.69 12.09 -25.23
CA ASN A 68 15.22 10.94 -24.51
C ASN A 68 14.37 10.68 -23.27
N GLY A 69 13.51 9.68 -23.37
CA GLY A 69 12.71 9.20 -22.24
C GLY A 69 13.62 8.60 -21.17
N SER A 70 13.61 9.18 -19.97
CA SER A 70 13.91 8.42 -18.74
C SER A 70 13.11 7.11 -18.73
N THR A 71 13.51 6.12 -17.92
CA THR A 71 12.78 4.84 -17.80
C THR A 71 11.28 5.08 -17.61
N ILE A 72 10.50 4.87 -18.68
CA ILE A 72 9.06 5.17 -18.72
C ILE A 72 8.32 4.39 -17.65
N ARG A 73 8.75 3.14 -17.41
CA ARG A 73 8.30 2.32 -16.29
C ARG A 73 8.38 3.06 -14.95
N ARG A 74 9.53 3.68 -14.63
CA ARG A 74 9.70 4.45 -13.39
C ARG A 74 8.76 5.66 -13.40
N LYS A 75 8.65 6.34 -14.53
CA LYS A 75 7.77 7.52 -14.61
C LYS A 75 6.29 7.17 -14.38
N VAL A 76 5.81 6.08 -14.96
CA VAL A 76 4.45 5.57 -14.72
C VAL A 76 4.27 5.16 -13.27
N ALA A 77 5.26 4.48 -12.67
CA ALA A 77 5.23 4.13 -11.25
C ALA A 77 5.14 5.37 -10.34
N ASP A 78 5.90 6.42 -10.64
CA ASP A 78 5.85 7.69 -9.90
C ASP A 78 4.45 8.35 -10.00
N ILE A 79 3.87 8.38 -11.21
CA ILE A 79 2.52 8.95 -11.45
C ILE A 79 1.46 8.18 -10.66
N VAL A 80 1.52 6.85 -10.69
CA VAL A 80 0.59 6.00 -9.95
C VAL A 80 0.76 6.16 -8.44
N SER A 81 2.00 6.24 -7.95
CA SER A 81 2.31 6.47 -6.54
C SER A 81 1.76 7.82 -6.06
N GLU A 82 1.98 8.89 -6.83
CA GLU A 82 1.44 10.23 -6.58
C GLU A 82 -0.09 10.20 -6.46
N ARG A 83 -0.78 9.49 -7.37
CA ARG A 83 -2.24 9.32 -7.31
C ARG A 83 -2.70 8.52 -6.09
N LYS A 84 -2.04 7.40 -5.77
CA LYS A 84 -2.37 6.59 -4.59
C LYS A 84 -2.18 7.38 -3.28
N ALA A 85 -1.11 8.17 -3.18
CA ALA A 85 -0.89 9.07 -2.06
C ALA A 85 -1.98 10.15 -1.95
N ALA A 86 -2.37 10.76 -3.08
CA ALA A 86 -3.46 11.74 -3.10
C ALA A 86 -4.80 11.13 -2.66
N ILE A 87 -5.11 9.90 -3.09
CA ILE A 87 -6.30 9.17 -2.63
C ILE A 87 -6.22 8.90 -1.11
N ALA A 88 -5.07 8.47 -0.61
CA ALA A 88 -4.87 8.19 0.82
C ALA A 88 -5.05 9.46 1.68
N ILE A 89 -4.48 10.59 1.26
CA ILE A 89 -4.64 11.89 1.95
C ILE A 89 -6.11 12.31 1.97
N ARG A 90 -6.82 12.22 0.83
CA ARG A 90 -8.26 12.55 0.76
C ARG A 90 -9.10 11.66 1.68
N ARG A 91 -8.78 10.36 1.75
CA ARG A 91 -9.46 9.43 2.67
C ARG A 91 -9.23 9.81 4.12
N ALA A 92 -8.00 10.16 4.49
CA ALA A 92 -7.68 10.61 5.85
C ALA A 92 -8.42 11.91 6.23
N GLN A 93 -8.52 12.86 5.31
CA GLN A 93 -9.19 14.15 5.54
C GLN A 93 -10.72 14.05 5.59
N SER A 94 -11.31 13.15 4.80
CA SER A 94 -12.76 13.05 4.64
C SER A 94 -13.46 12.38 5.83
N GLY A 95 -12.76 11.57 6.63
CA GLY A 95 -13.35 10.80 7.73
C GLY A 95 -14.44 9.78 7.31
N VAL A 96 -14.77 9.70 6.02
CA VAL A 96 -15.82 8.87 5.45
C VAL A 96 -15.16 7.77 4.62
N VAL A 97 -15.44 6.52 4.97
CA VAL A 97 -14.94 5.31 4.29
C VAL A 97 -15.57 5.12 2.90
N VAL A 98 -16.57 5.93 2.54
CA VAL A 98 -17.41 5.74 1.35
C VAL A 98 -16.88 6.51 0.14
N ALA A 99 -16.71 5.75 -0.95
CA ALA A 99 -16.46 6.12 -2.34
C ALA A 99 -15.40 7.22 -2.56
N VAL A 100 -14.24 6.81 -3.08
CA VAL A 100 -13.23 7.70 -3.66
C VAL A 100 -13.96 8.73 -4.51
N ALA A 101 -13.88 10.01 -4.13
CA ALA A 101 -14.51 11.10 -4.87
C ALA A 101 -14.20 10.94 -6.37
N PRO A 102 -15.20 11.11 -7.25
CA PRO A 102 -15.03 10.86 -8.67
C PRO A 102 -13.82 11.64 -9.20
N PRO A 103 -13.02 11.04 -10.11
CA PRO A 103 -11.82 11.67 -10.62
C PRO A 103 -12.16 13.03 -11.22
N ALA A 104 -11.41 14.06 -10.81
CA ALA A 104 -11.71 15.43 -11.21
C ALA A 104 -11.18 15.76 -12.62
N THR A 105 -10.29 14.92 -13.16
CA THR A 105 -9.65 15.13 -14.46
C THR A 105 -9.51 13.83 -15.25
N ASP A 106 -9.47 13.93 -16.57
CA ASP A 106 -9.18 12.81 -17.48
C ASP A 106 -7.90 12.04 -17.11
N LEU A 107 -6.88 12.76 -16.62
CA LEU A 107 -5.63 12.15 -16.19
C LEU A 107 -5.83 11.31 -14.94
N GLU A 108 -6.57 11.82 -13.95
CA GLU A 108 -6.90 11.04 -12.75
C GLU A 108 -7.69 9.79 -13.12
N GLN A 109 -8.72 9.92 -13.96
CA GLN A 109 -9.52 8.78 -14.42
C GLN A 109 -8.66 7.74 -15.15
N ALA A 110 -7.79 8.18 -16.06
CA ALA A 110 -6.91 7.26 -16.77
C ALA A 110 -5.92 6.56 -15.81
N ILE A 111 -5.39 7.26 -14.82
CA ILE A 111 -4.50 6.63 -13.81
C ILE A 111 -5.28 5.59 -13.00
N ASP A 112 -6.51 5.90 -12.58
CA ASP A 112 -7.34 4.99 -11.81
C ASP A 112 -7.66 3.72 -12.64
N THR A 113 -8.03 3.87 -13.92
CA THR A 113 -8.19 2.72 -14.83
C THR A 113 -6.90 1.91 -14.98
N TRP A 114 -5.73 2.56 -15.05
CA TRP A 114 -4.46 1.84 -15.13
C TRP A 114 -4.12 1.09 -13.83
N ILE A 115 -4.51 1.61 -12.67
CA ILE A 115 -4.39 0.90 -11.38
C ILE A 115 -5.20 -0.40 -11.42
N GLU A 116 -6.42 -0.39 -11.95
CA GLU A 116 -7.24 -1.60 -12.10
C GLU A 116 -6.55 -2.66 -12.99
N TRP A 117 -5.87 -2.26 -14.07
CA TRP A 117 -5.07 -3.17 -14.89
C TRP A 117 -3.90 -3.79 -14.11
N MET A 118 -3.24 -3.00 -13.25
CA MET A 118 -2.17 -3.49 -12.39
C MET A 118 -2.67 -4.51 -11.37
N ASP A 119 -3.82 -4.23 -10.75
CA ASP A 119 -4.44 -5.08 -9.74
C ASP A 119 -4.94 -6.39 -10.38
N ARG A 120 -5.59 -6.33 -11.56
CA ARG A 120 -6.00 -7.53 -12.33
C ARG A 120 -4.83 -8.44 -12.66
N ARG A 121 -3.68 -7.88 -13.06
CA ARG A 121 -2.47 -8.69 -13.31
C ARG A 121 -1.96 -9.36 -12.04
N ALA A 122 -2.02 -8.67 -10.90
CA ALA A 122 -1.60 -9.21 -9.62
C ALA A 122 -2.52 -10.39 -9.21
N GLU A 123 -3.84 -10.22 -9.38
CA GLU A 123 -4.84 -11.26 -9.15
C GLU A 123 -4.62 -12.48 -10.07
N GLU A 124 -4.40 -12.29 -11.37
CA GLU A 124 -4.12 -13.40 -12.28
C GLU A 124 -2.82 -14.14 -11.92
N LYS A 125 -1.78 -13.40 -11.53
CA LYS A 125 -0.52 -14.00 -11.07
C LYS A 125 -0.76 -14.79 -9.78
N GLN A 126 -1.56 -14.27 -8.86
CA GLN A 126 -1.93 -14.95 -7.63
C GLN A 126 -2.77 -16.20 -7.91
N ALA A 127 -3.74 -16.14 -8.83
CA ALA A 127 -4.57 -17.27 -9.22
C ALA A 127 -3.75 -18.40 -9.86
N ARG A 128 -2.82 -18.05 -10.77
CA ARG A 128 -1.88 -19.02 -11.37
C ARG A 128 -0.97 -19.66 -10.31
N ASN A 129 -0.46 -18.85 -9.40
CA ASN A 129 0.39 -19.33 -8.30
C ASN A 129 -0.38 -20.18 -7.29
N ALA A 130 -1.68 -19.93 -7.07
CA ALA A 130 -2.52 -20.72 -6.18
C ALA A 130 -2.92 -22.07 -6.80
N GLN A 131 -3.10 -22.15 -8.12
CA GLN A 131 -3.41 -23.40 -8.81
C GLN A 131 -2.22 -24.38 -8.82
N SER A 132 -0.99 -23.89 -8.93
CA SER A 132 0.22 -24.73 -9.00
C SER A 132 0.42 -25.69 -7.80
N PRO A 133 0.41 -25.25 -6.53
CA PRO A 133 0.62 -26.13 -5.38
C PRO A 133 -0.56 -27.07 -5.15
N GLN A 134 -1.79 -26.62 -5.40
CA GLN A 134 -3.00 -27.45 -5.27
C GLN A 134 -2.98 -28.63 -6.25
N ILE A 135 -2.65 -28.37 -7.52
CA ILE A 135 -2.55 -29.40 -8.56
C ILE A 135 -1.42 -30.40 -8.25
N LYS A 136 -0.30 -29.94 -7.68
CA LYS A 136 0.79 -30.82 -7.25
C LYS A 136 0.36 -31.73 -6.10
N GLN A 137 -0.27 -31.17 -5.07
CA GLN A 137 -0.80 -31.95 -3.95
C GLN A 137 -1.86 -32.97 -4.39
N ASP A 138 -2.77 -32.59 -5.29
CA ASP A 138 -3.82 -33.49 -5.76
C ASP A 138 -3.25 -34.62 -6.63
N LYS A 139 -2.21 -34.35 -7.44
CA LYS A 139 -1.48 -35.39 -8.16
C LYS A 139 -0.76 -36.35 -7.22
N GLU A 140 -0.08 -35.86 -6.19
CA GLU A 140 0.59 -36.71 -5.21
C GLU A 140 -0.40 -37.56 -4.41
N LYS A 141 -1.50 -36.97 -3.95
CA LYS A 141 -2.59 -37.70 -3.29
C LYS A 141 -3.18 -38.78 -4.21
N ALA A 142 -3.37 -38.48 -5.49
CA ALA A 142 -3.86 -39.44 -6.47
C ALA A 142 -2.87 -40.60 -6.69
N VAL A 143 -1.57 -40.32 -6.79
CA VAL A 143 -0.53 -41.35 -6.93
C VAL A 143 -0.48 -42.25 -5.71
N ILE A 144 -0.55 -41.67 -4.51
CA ILE A 144 -0.52 -42.45 -3.26
C ILE A 144 -1.80 -43.27 -3.11
N ASN A 145 -2.96 -42.71 -3.43
CA ASN A 145 -4.22 -43.43 -3.39
C ASN A 145 -4.22 -44.60 -4.39
N HIS A 146 -3.72 -44.37 -5.61
CA HIS A 146 -3.53 -45.43 -6.60
C HIS A 146 -2.60 -46.54 -6.09
N GLN A 147 -1.47 -46.19 -5.48
CA GLN A 147 -0.55 -47.17 -4.86
C GLN A 147 -1.24 -47.97 -3.74
N ASN A 148 -2.06 -47.33 -2.91
CA ASN A 148 -2.80 -47.99 -1.82
C ASN A 148 -3.91 -48.91 -2.33
N LEU A 149 -4.56 -48.58 -3.45
CA LEU A 149 -5.57 -49.42 -4.08
C LEU A 149 -4.95 -50.67 -4.75
N SER A 150 -3.70 -50.57 -5.21
CA SER A 150 -2.98 -51.67 -5.84
C SER A 150 -2.32 -52.67 -4.87
N LYS A 151 -2.29 -52.39 -3.55
CA LYS A 151 -1.67 -53.26 -2.53
C LYS A 151 -2.69 -54.13 -1.78
N SER A 152 -2.27 -55.34 -1.43
CA SER A 152 -3.04 -56.27 -0.56
C SER A 152 -3.29 -55.62 0.81
N SER A 153 -4.39 -55.97 1.48
CA SER A 153 -4.79 -55.35 2.77
C SER A 153 -3.74 -55.45 3.88
N SER A 154 -2.82 -56.41 3.82
CA SER A 154 -1.68 -56.55 4.74
C SER A 154 -0.52 -55.59 4.47
N GLU A 155 -0.50 -54.94 3.30
CA GLU A 155 0.56 -54.03 2.82
C GLU A 155 0.11 -52.57 2.70
N LYS A 156 -1.17 -52.29 3.02
CA LYS A 156 -1.72 -50.94 3.01
C LYS A 156 -1.13 -50.16 4.17
N ARG A 157 -0.33 -49.13 3.87
CA ARG A 157 0.14 -48.16 4.86
C ARG A 157 -1.06 -47.47 5.48
N THR A 158 -1.06 -47.34 6.81
CA THR A 158 -2.07 -46.56 7.51
C THR A 158 -1.98 -45.09 7.12
N PHE A 159 -3.11 -44.38 7.14
CA PHE A 159 -3.23 -43.00 6.65
C PHE A 159 -2.23 -42.03 7.31
N GLN A 160 -1.85 -42.27 8.57
CA GLN A 160 -0.80 -41.53 9.29
C GLN A 160 0.60 -41.70 8.70
N GLU A 161 0.93 -42.90 8.21
CA GLU A 161 2.25 -43.23 7.67
C GLU A 161 2.44 -42.66 6.25
N VAL A 162 1.33 -42.53 5.50
CA VAL A 162 1.26 -41.81 4.23
C VAL A 162 1.49 -40.32 4.41
N GLN A 163 0.89 -39.72 5.44
CA GLN A 163 1.05 -38.29 5.71
C GLN A 163 2.50 -37.95 6.10
N ALA A 164 3.14 -38.80 6.91
CA ALA A 164 4.54 -38.65 7.29
C ALA A 164 5.54 -38.87 6.13
N THR A 165 5.22 -39.72 5.15
CA THR A 165 6.13 -40.00 4.02
C THR A 165 6.09 -38.94 2.91
N VAL A 166 4.97 -38.24 2.75
CA VAL A 166 4.89 -37.05 1.88
C VAL A 166 5.77 -35.91 2.42
N ASP A 167 5.86 -35.77 3.74
CA ASP A 167 6.73 -34.77 4.38
C ASP A 167 8.24 -35.12 4.30
N LEU A 168 8.60 -36.39 4.04
CA LEU A 168 9.97 -36.89 4.05
C LEU A 168 10.63 -37.07 2.67
N ALA A 169 9.86 -37.10 1.57
CA ALA A 169 10.40 -37.22 0.21
C ALA A 169 11.16 -35.96 -0.27
N ASP A 170 11.11 -34.87 0.50
CA ASP A 170 11.79 -33.59 0.24
C ASP A 170 13.20 -33.53 0.90
N SER A 171 13.84 -34.71 1.10
CA SER A 171 15.06 -34.91 1.92
C SER A 171 16.31 -34.16 1.42
N ASP A 172 16.47 -33.90 0.12
CA ASP A 172 17.63 -33.16 -0.39
C ASP A 172 17.49 -31.63 -0.21
N THR A 173 16.27 -31.14 0.03
CA THR A 173 16.01 -29.78 0.52
C THR A 173 16.13 -29.65 2.04
N VAL A 174 16.20 -30.75 2.82
CA VAL A 174 16.21 -30.68 4.29
C VAL A 174 17.54 -30.18 4.85
N ARG A 175 18.67 -30.39 4.15
CA ARG A 175 19.99 -29.92 4.64
C ARG A 175 20.17 -28.42 4.46
N ASP A 176 19.73 -27.87 3.33
CA ASP A 176 19.65 -26.41 3.10
C ASP A 176 18.53 -25.76 3.93
N LYS A 177 17.37 -26.43 4.08
CA LYS A 177 16.29 -25.95 4.96
C LYS A 177 16.73 -25.92 6.42
N ARG A 178 17.55 -26.87 6.93
CA ARG A 178 18.00 -26.84 8.33
C ARG A 178 18.87 -25.63 8.65
N GLN A 179 19.74 -25.21 7.72
CA GLN A 179 20.55 -24.01 7.88
C GLN A 179 19.69 -22.73 7.77
N LYS A 180 18.73 -22.70 6.83
CA LYS A 180 17.74 -21.60 6.71
C LYS A 180 16.73 -21.53 7.86
N THR A 181 16.35 -22.66 8.47
CA THR A 181 15.48 -22.67 9.65
C THR A 181 16.21 -22.25 10.91
N GLY A 182 17.55 -22.39 11.01
CA GLY A 182 18.28 -21.77 12.12
C GLY A 182 18.11 -20.25 12.16
N GLU A 183 18.17 -19.61 10.99
CA GLU A 183 17.93 -18.16 10.82
C GLU A 183 16.43 -17.80 10.87
N ALA A 184 15.55 -18.64 10.34
CA ALA A 184 14.10 -18.42 10.42
C ALA A 184 13.51 -18.65 11.82
N TRP A 185 14.15 -19.47 12.67
CA TRP A 185 13.75 -19.64 14.08
C TRP A 185 14.25 -18.47 14.95
N ALA A 186 15.40 -17.88 14.61
CA ALA A 186 15.80 -16.58 15.17
C ALA A 186 14.80 -15.48 14.75
N SER A 187 14.38 -15.47 13.48
CA SER A 187 13.33 -14.56 12.99
C SER A 187 11.94 -14.85 13.58
N GLY A 188 11.60 -16.10 13.88
CA GLY A 188 10.33 -16.49 14.49
C GLY A 188 10.24 -16.07 15.96
N LYS A 189 11.36 -16.10 16.69
CA LYS A 189 11.45 -15.56 18.04
C LYS A 189 11.36 -14.03 18.05
N ASP A 190 12.04 -13.35 17.15
CA ASP A 190 11.89 -11.89 16.96
C ASP A 190 10.45 -11.51 16.56
N MET A 191 9.80 -12.34 15.74
CA MET A 191 8.43 -12.10 15.32
C MET A 191 7.43 -12.34 16.46
N GLN A 192 7.63 -13.39 17.27
CA GLN A 192 6.83 -13.63 18.47
C GLN A 192 7.02 -12.51 19.49
N GLU A 193 8.26 -12.07 19.74
CA GLU A 193 8.54 -10.91 20.60
C GLU A 193 7.90 -9.62 20.06
N ASN A 194 7.84 -9.44 18.74
CA ASN A 194 7.17 -8.30 18.11
C ASN A 194 5.64 -8.38 18.25
N TRP A 195 5.03 -9.56 18.11
CA TRP A 195 3.60 -9.77 18.39
C TRP A 195 3.27 -9.53 19.86
N ASP A 196 4.07 -10.06 20.79
CA ASP A 196 3.92 -9.86 22.23
C ASP A 196 4.11 -8.38 22.63
N ARG A 197 4.92 -7.63 21.86
CA ARG A 197 5.09 -6.19 22.01
C ARG A 197 3.89 -5.42 21.48
N LEU A 198 3.32 -5.84 20.34
CA LEU A 198 2.12 -5.26 19.76
C LEU A 198 0.91 -5.45 20.69
N ASP A 199 0.76 -6.65 21.27
CA ASP A 199 -0.32 -6.95 22.21
C ASP A 199 -0.18 -6.16 23.51
N ARG A 200 1.04 -6.01 24.05
CA ARG A 200 1.28 -5.12 25.21
C ARG A 200 0.93 -3.67 24.90
N ARG A 201 1.34 -3.15 23.75
CA ARG A 201 1.04 -1.77 23.33
C ARG A 201 -0.46 -1.55 23.12
N LYS A 202 -1.16 -2.55 22.59
CA LYS A 202 -2.63 -2.54 22.46
C LYS A 202 -3.30 -2.47 23.82
N GLU A 203 -2.83 -3.23 24.80
CA GLU A 203 -3.38 -3.20 26.16
C GLU A 203 -3.10 -1.86 26.86
N GLU A 204 -1.91 -1.28 26.67
CA GLU A 204 -1.56 0.06 27.14
C GLU A 204 -2.46 1.14 26.53
N MET A 205 -2.74 1.06 25.22
CA MET A 205 -3.65 1.98 24.53
C MET A 205 -5.10 1.84 25.05
N LEU A 206 -5.57 0.61 25.30
CA LEU A 206 -6.88 0.36 25.89
C LEU A 206 -6.97 0.91 27.32
N ALA A 207 -5.91 0.82 28.11
CA ALA A 207 -5.83 1.42 29.44
C ALA A 207 -5.88 2.95 29.37
N LEU A 208 -5.12 3.57 28.46
CA LEU A 208 -5.16 5.02 28.21
C LEU A 208 -6.55 5.51 27.80
N LEU A 209 -7.23 4.80 26.89
CA LEU A 209 -8.60 5.13 26.49
C LEU A 209 -9.58 5.04 27.67
N ARG A 210 -9.43 4.00 28.52
CA ARG A 210 -10.25 3.84 29.73
C ARG A 210 -10.01 4.99 30.72
N ASP A 211 -8.77 5.44 30.89
CA ASP A 211 -8.44 6.58 31.74
C ASP A 211 -9.00 7.90 31.21
N ILE A 212 -8.98 8.11 29.88
CA ILE A 212 -9.60 9.30 29.26
C ILE A 212 -11.12 9.27 29.47
N LEU A 213 -11.77 8.13 29.27
CA LEU A 213 -13.21 7.95 29.52
C LEU A 213 -13.57 8.21 30.99
N ASN A 214 -12.76 7.75 31.93
CA ASN A 214 -12.94 8.01 33.35
C ASN A 214 -12.74 9.48 33.72
N ALA A 215 -11.74 10.16 33.13
CA ALA A 215 -11.48 11.57 33.34
C ALA A 215 -12.64 12.45 32.82
N ILE A 216 -13.17 12.13 31.63
CA ILE A 216 -14.35 12.81 31.05
C ILE A 216 -15.57 12.63 31.97
N SER A 217 -15.78 11.41 32.46
CA SER A 217 -16.89 11.09 33.38
C SER A 217 -16.77 11.85 34.70
N ALA A 218 -15.56 11.95 35.27
CA ALA A 218 -15.30 12.71 36.49
C ALA A 218 -15.53 14.22 36.31
N THR A 219 -15.22 14.80 35.14
CA THR A 219 -15.54 16.21 34.85
C THR A 219 -17.04 16.49 34.70
N SER A 220 -17.85 15.51 34.29
CA SER A 220 -19.32 15.66 34.19
C SER A 220 -20.04 15.56 35.55
N ALA A 221 -19.36 15.12 36.60
CA ALA A 221 -19.91 14.95 37.94
C ALA A 221 -19.65 16.16 38.87
N THR A 222 -19.63 17.38 38.33
CA THR A 222 -19.70 18.60 39.17
C THR A 222 -21.17 18.86 39.50
N PRO A 223 -21.63 18.66 40.75
CA PRO A 223 -23.00 18.98 41.13
C PRO A 223 -23.18 20.50 41.05
N SER A 224 -24.09 20.92 40.15
CA SER A 224 -24.61 22.28 40.08
C SER A 224 -25.30 22.62 41.41
N ALA A 225 -24.55 23.17 42.36
CA ALA A 225 -25.08 23.80 43.55
C ALA A 225 -25.79 25.09 43.13
N ASN A 226 -27.11 25.03 42.89
CA ASN A 226 -27.94 26.21 42.83
C ASN A 226 -28.95 26.24 43.99
N THR A 227 -28.79 27.33 44.72
CA THR A 227 -29.49 27.96 45.82
C THR A 227 -30.97 28.32 45.51
N PRO A 228 -31.74 28.78 46.52
CA PRO A 228 -33.18 28.58 46.58
C PRO A 228 -34.01 29.62 45.80
N SER A 229 -35.19 29.16 45.45
CA SER A 229 -36.35 29.85 44.91
C SER A 229 -36.73 31.13 45.67
N THR A 230 -36.72 32.28 44.96
CA THR A 230 -37.57 33.43 45.29
C THR A 230 -38.03 34.13 44.00
N ASN A 231 -39.31 33.96 43.67
CA ASN A 231 -40.10 34.85 42.82
C ASN A 231 -40.70 35.96 43.74
N PRO A 232 -41.30 37.10 43.28
CA PRO A 232 -41.76 37.38 41.92
C PRO A 232 -41.61 38.83 41.42
N ASN A 233 -42.12 39.04 40.20
CA ASN A 233 -42.92 40.19 39.73
C ASN A 233 -42.29 41.11 38.65
N ILE A 234 -42.96 41.14 37.50
CA ILE A 234 -42.85 42.04 36.32
C ILE A 234 -43.88 43.20 36.57
N PRO A 235 -43.94 44.40 35.92
CA PRO A 235 -43.48 44.78 34.57
C PRO A 235 -42.93 46.20 34.33
N ALA A 236 -42.38 46.40 33.11
CA ALA A 236 -42.64 47.52 32.17
C ALA A 236 -41.39 48.20 31.55
N THR A 237 -41.13 47.86 30.27
CA THR A 237 -40.88 48.75 29.09
C THR A 237 -39.80 49.88 29.12
N PRO A 238 -39.44 50.51 27.98
CA PRO A 238 -38.12 50.37 27.33
C PRO A 238 -37.29 51.68 27.27
N THR A 239 -35.95 51.65 27.22
CA THR A 239 -35.14 52.78 26.69
C THR A 239 -33.75 52.36 26.22
N ALA A 240 -33.26 53.10 25.24
CA ALA A 240 -32.09 52.94 24.39
C ALA A 240 -30.69 52.98 25.04
N SER A 241 -29.72 52.53 24.23
CA SER A 241 -28.30 52.93 24.17
C SER A 241 -27.42 52.64 25.40
N THR A 242 -26.29 51.94 25.17
CA THR A 242 -24.94 52.51 25.12
C THR A 242 -23.92 51.37 25.07
N ALA A 243 -22.88 51.56 24.26
CA ALA A 243 -21.72 50.70 24.15
C ALA A 243 -21.05 50.41 25.50
N SER A 244 -20.57 49.18 25.69
CA SER A 244 -19.49 48.91 26.63
C SER A 244 -18.63 47.76 26.13
N THR A 245 -17.40 48.11 25.77
CA THR A 245 -16.30 47.21 25.42
C THR A 245 -15.84 46.50 26.69
N GLY A 246 -16.42 45.32 26.95
CA GLY A 246 -15.97 44.40 27.98
C GLY A 246 -15.05 43.35 27.39
N THR A 247 -13.75 43.60 27.40
CA THR A 247 -12.72 42.60 27.08
C THR A 247 -12.68 41.57 28.21
N HIS A 248 -13.50 40.54 28.10
CA HIS A 248 -13.36 39.33 28.91
C HIS A 248 -12.19 38.52 28.35
N SER A 249 -11.00 38.69 28.94
CA SER A 249 -9.93 37.70 28.83
C SER A 249 -10.41 36.41 29.49
N SER A 250 -10.96 35.51 28.68
CA SER A 250 -11.12 34.12 29.06
C SER A 250 -9.74 33.48 29.10
N GLU A 251 -9.24 33.21 30.31
CA GLU A 251 -8.15 32.25 30.50
C GLU A 251 -8.55 30.92 29.84
N PRO A 252 -7.77 30.41 28.86
CA PRO A 252 -8.03 29.10 28.32
C PRO A 252 -7.71 28.05 29.39
N SER A 253 -8.76 27.38 29.85
CA SER A 253 -8.73 26.23 30.74
C SER A 253 -7.62 25.25 30.35
N ALA A 254 -6.58 25.15 31.18
CA ALA A 254 -5.41 24.29 30.96
C ALA A 254 -5.77 22.80 30.74
N SER A 255 -6.98 22.37 31.14
CA SER A 255 -7.52 21.03 30.97
C SER A 255 -7.80 20.63 29.51
N ALA A 256 -8.26 21.56 28.66
CA ALA A 256 -8.53 21.27 27.24
C ALA A 256 -7.23 20.99 26.47
N SER A 257 -6.14 21.69 26.79
CA SER A 257 -4.83 21.42 26.15
C SER A 257 -4.22 20.07 26.55
N SER A 258 -4.61 19.54 27.71
CA SER A 258 -4.14 18.24 28.21
C SER A 258 -4.79 17.08 27.46
N THR A 259 -6.09 17.17 27.20
CA THR A 259 -6.82 16.18 26.40
C THR A 259 -6.37 16.19 24.94
N ASP A 260 -6.13 17.38 24.36
CA ASP A 260 -5.68 17.51 22.97
C ASP A 260 -4.27 16.95 22.77
N ARG A 261 -3.36 17.16 23.74
CA ARG A 261 -2.04 16.52 23.73
C ARG A 261 -2.12 15.00 23.83
N ARG A 262 -3.03 14.48 24.66
CA ARG A 262 -3.24 13.03 24.80
C ARG A 262 -3.82 12.40 23.53
N LEU A 263 -4.73 13.10 22.85
CA LEU A 263 -5.25 12.66 21.54
C LEU A 263 -4.15 12.63 20.47
N ALA A 264 -3.32 13.67 20.39
CA ALA A 264 -2.21 13.71 19.45
C ALA A 264 -1.18 12.57 19.71
N THR A 265 -0.93 12.21 20.97
CA THR A 265 -0.09 11.05 21.31
C THR A 265 -0.72 9.74 20.83
N LEU A 266 -2.03 9.54 21.05
CA LEU A 266 -2.73 8.34 20.58
C LEU A 266 -2.72 8.22 19.05
N GLU A 267 -2.90 9.31 18.32
CA GLU A 267 -2.84 9.31 16.86
C GLU A 267 -1.45 8.92 16.32
N ALA A 268 -0.40 9.41 16.98
CA ALA A 268 0.98 9.04 16.66
C ALA A 268 1.24 7.55 16.92
N GLU A 269 0.79 7.03 18.06
CA GLU A 269 0.95 5.61 18.40
C GLU A 269 0.17 4.68 17.47
N ILE A 270 -1.06 5.05 17.09
CA ILE A 270 -1.88 4.31 16.12
C ILE A 270 -1.17 4.27 14.76
N SER A 271 -0.61 5.41 14.33
CA SER A 271 0.13 5.51 13.07
C SER A 271 1.37 4.61 13.07
N GLU A 272 2.10 4.57 14.19
CA GLU A 272 3.27 3.71 14.36
C GLU A 272 2.90 2.21 14.37
N MET A 273 1.82 1.84 15.07
CA MET A 273 1.29 0.47 15.10
C MET A 273 0.83 0.01 13.70
N HIS A 274 0.22 0.89 12.91
CA HIS A 274 -0.15 0.56 11.54
C HIS A 274 1.09 0.37 10.65
N ALA A 275 2.14 1.17 10.84
CA ALA A 275 3.41 0.99 10.14
C ALA A 275 4.08 -0.34 10.49
N THR A 276 4.08 -0.75 11.76
CA THR A 276 4.63 -2.06 12.17
C THR A 276 3.81 -3.23 11.64
N GLN A 277 2.48 -3.13 11.60
CA GLN A 277 1.62 -4.14 10.97
C GLN A 277 1.93 -4.33 9.49
N LEU A 278 2.11 -3.23 8.75
CA LEU A 278 2.48 -3.29 7.34
C LEU A 278 3.86 -3.94 7.13
N GLU A 279 4.81 -3.67 8.01
CA GLU A 279 6.13 -4.28 7.96
C GLU A 279 6.09 -5.79 8.27
N ILE A 280 5.29 -6.22 9.25
CA ILE A 280 5.06 -7.64 9.53
C ILE A 280 4.43 -8.34 8.31
N LEU A 281 3.42 -7.72 7.69
CA LEU A 281 2.79 -8.27 6.48
C LEU A 281 3.78 -8.34 5.31
N ARG A 282 4.68 -7.36 5.18
CA ARG A 282 5.77 -7.37 4.20
C ARG A 282 6.70 -8.57 4.43
N ILE A 283 7.18 -8.77 5.66
CA ILE A 283 8.07 -9.89 6.03
C ILE A 283 7.38 -11.24 5.76
N LEU A 284 6.12 -11.41 6.17
CA LEU A 284 5.34 -12.62 5.88
C LEU A 284 5.19 -12.90 4.38
N SER A 285 5.05 -11.85 3.57
CA SER A 285 4.98 -11.98 2.11
C SER A 285 6.31 -12.37 1.47
N GLU A 286 7.44 -12.03 2.11
CA GLU A 286 8.79 -12.41 1.67
C GLU A 286 9.11 -13.85 2.07
N MET A 287 8.72 -14.29 3.26
CA MET A 287 8.91 -15.67 3.72
C MET A 287 8.10 -16.71 2.94
N ARG A 288 7.01 -16.29 2.28
CA ARG A 288 6.15 -17.17 1.47
C ARG A 288 6.70 -17.41 0.05
N LYS A 289 7.77 -16.71 -0.38
CA LYS A 289 8.41 -16.88 -1.70
C LYS A 289 9.54 -17.89 -1.65
#